data_AF-A0A962H8Y0-F1
#
_entry.id   AF-A0A962H8Y0-F1
#
_cell.length_a   1.000
_cell.length_b   1.000
_cell.length_c   1.000
_cell.angle_alpha   90.00
_cell.angle_beta   90.00
_cell.angle_gamma   90.00
#
_symmetry.space_group_name_H-M   'P 1'
#
loop_
_entity.id
_entity.type
_entity.pdbx_description
1 polymer ?
#
loop_
_entity_poly.entity_id
_entity_poly.type
_entity_poly.pdbx_seq_one_letter_code
_entity_poly.pdbx_strand_id
1 'polypeptide(L)' 'MGEIIVVTSGKGGVGKTTTSASLACGFAKRGKKTAVVDFDIG' A
#
# COMPACT_ATOMS: atom_id res chain seq x y z
N MET A 1 -13.90 -4.27 -12.09
CA MET A 1 -12.45 -4.39 -12.35
C MET A 1 -11.72 -3.70 -11.21
N GLY A 2 -10.69 -4.31 -10.61
CA GLY A 2 -9.91 -3.69 -9.52
C GLY A 2 -8.74 -2.88 -10.05
N GLU A 3 -8.25 -1.91 -9.28
CA GLU A 3 -7.00 -1.18 -9.54
C GLU A 3 -5.85 -1.80 -8.75
N ILE A 4 -4.66 -1.86 -9.35
CA ILE A 4 -3.43 -2.33 -8.69
C ILE A 4 -2.49 -1.13 -8.58
N ILE A 5 -2.08 -0.81 -7.37
CA ILE A 5 -1.14 0.29 -7.07
C ILE A 5 0.12 -0.33 -6.49
N VAL A 6 1.27 -0.08 -7.13
CA VAL A 6 2.58 -0.54 -6.67
C VAL A 6 3.29 0.58 -5.95
N VAL A 7 3.63 0.36 -4.67
CA VAL A 7 4.43 1.29 -3.88
C VAL A 7 5.85 0.75 -3.81
N THR A 8 6.79 1.41 -4.50
CA THR A 8 8.20 0.98 -4.60
C THR A 8 9.17 2.12 -4.31
N SER A 9 10.42 1.77 -3.98
CA SER A 9 11.54 2.72 -3.82
C SER A 9 12.87 1.99 -3.96
N GLY A 10 13.93 2.74 -4.31
CA GLY A 10 15.30 2.21 -4.37
C GLY A 10 16.07 2.19 -3.05
N LYS A 11 15.45 2.56 -1.92
CA LYS A 11 16.14 2.68 -0.61
C LYS A 11 15.29 2.17 0.55
N GLY A 12 15.93 1.51 1.52
CA GLY A 12 15.31 1.11 2.78
C GLY A 12 14.88 2.31 3.64
N GLY A 13 13.84 2.13 4.45
CA GLY A 13 13.43 3.16 5.44
C GLY A 13 12.72 4.40 4.89
N VAL A 14 12.35 4.44 3.60
CA VAL A 14 11.67 5.61 3.00
C VAL A 14 10.14 5.63 3.18
N GLY A 15 9.59 4.72 3.98
CA GLY A 15 8.16 4.70 4.33
C GLY A 15 7.23 3.94 3.39
N LYS A 16 7.72 3.00 2.56
CA LYS A 16 6.88 2.20 1.65
C LYS A 16 5.69 1.52 2.35
N THR A 17 5.96 0.83 3.45
CA THR A 17 4.93 0.14 4.26
C THR A 17 3.94 1.14 4.85
N THR A 18 4.44 2.24 5.42
CA THR A 18 3.62 3.32 5.99
C THR A 18 2.69 3.95 4.96
N THR A 19 3.21 4.24 3.76
CA THR A 19 2.43 4.80 2.65
C THR A 19 1.38 3.81 2.17
N SER A 20 1.74 2.53 2.00
CA SER A 20 0.81 1.48 1.56
C SER A 20 -0.35 1.31 2.54
N ALA A 21 -0.06 1.25 3.84
CA ALA A 21 -1.08 1.15 4.88
C ALA A 21 -1.99 2.40 4.94
N SER A 22 -1.41 3.60 4.78
CA SER A 22 -2.16 4.86 4.80
C SER A 22 -3.12 4.97 3.60
N LEU A 23 -2.65 4.62 2.41
CA LEU A 23 -3.48 4.57 1.19
C LEU A 23 -4.62 3.58 1.36
N ALA A 24 -4.33 2.37 1.86
CA ALA A 24 -5.33 1.35 2.04
C ALA A 24 -6.40 1.74 3.06
N CYS A 25 -6.01 2.35 4.18
CA CYS A 25 -6.94 2.92 5.14
C CYS A 25 -7.84 3.99 4.50
N GLY A 26 -7.26 4.88 3.69
CA GLY A 26 -8.01 5.90 2.96
C GLY A 26 -9.04 5.31 1.99
N PHE A 27 -8.66 4.27 1.24
CA PHE A 27 -9.57 3.61 0.30
C PHE A 27 -10.67 2.82 1.01
N ALA A 28 -10.33 2.07 2.06
CA ALA A 28 -11.31 1.34 2.87
C ALA A 28 -12.33 2.30 3.51
N LYS A 29 -11.87 3.44 4.06
CA LYS A 29 -12.76 4.49 4.61
C LYS A 29 -13.70 5.10 3.57
N ARG A 30 -13.33 5.07 2.28
CA ARG A 30 -14.17 5.53 1.16
C ARG A 30 -15.06 4.41 0.60
N GLY A 31 -15.19 3.29 1.29
CA GLY A 31 -16.04 2.16 0.89
C GLY A 31 -15.44 1.28 -0.22
N LYS A 32 -14.18 1.47 -0.60
CA LYS A 32 -13.53 0.61 -1.59
C LYS A 32 -13.10 -0.71 -0.95
N LYS A 33 -13.47 -1.84 -1.55
CA LYS A 33 -12.86 -3.15 -1.23
C LYS A 33 -11.37 -3.07 -1.53
N THR A 34 -10.56 -3.11 -0.48
CA THR A 34 -9.12 -2.82 -0.54
C THR A 34 -8.36 -3.97 0.10
N ALA A 35 -7.27 -4.40 -0.54
CA ALA A 35 -6.31 -5.34 0.00
C ALA A 35 -4.92 -4.73 -0.09
N VAL A 36 -4.10 -4.96 0.94
CA VAL A 36 -2.66 -4.63 0.93
C VAL A 36 -1.91 -5.94 0.81
N VAL A 37 -0.95 -5.98 -0.12
CA VAL A 37 0.00 -7.08 -0.24
C VAL A 37 1.37 -6.49 0.02
N ASP A 38 2.01 -6.95 1.08
CA ASP A 38 3.38 -6.56 1.42
C ASP A 38 4.33 -7.69 1.02
N PHE A 39 5.37 -7.34 0.26
CA PHE A 39 6.42 -8.25 -0.19
C PHE A 39 7.77 -7.85 0.41
N ASP A 40 7.77 -7.28 1.61
CA ASP A 40 9.00 -7.07 2.36
C ASP A 40 9.58 -8.44 2.78
N ILE A 41 10.73 -8.81 2.19
CA ILE A 41 11.52 -10.01 2.52
C ILE A 41 12.75 -9.58 3.34
N GLY A 42 12.54 -8.64 4.26
CA GLY A 42 13.54 -8.13 5.20
C GLY A 42 13.62 -8.95 6.47
#